data_AF-A0A843KQ39-F1
#
_entry.id   AF-A0A843KQ39-F1
#
_cell.length_a   1.000
_cell.length_b   1.000
_cell.length_c   1.000
_cell.angle_alpha   90.00
_cell.angle_beta   90.00
_cell.angle_gamma   90.00
#
_symmetry.space_group_name_H-M   'P 1'
#
loop_
_entity.id
_entity.type
_entity.pdbx_description
1 polymer ?
#
loop_
_entity_poly.entity_id
_entity_poly.type
_entity_poly.pdbx_seq_one_letter_code
_entity_poly.pdbx_strand_id
1 'polypeptide(L)'
;MSPSYREATINSVDANPTAGGSTGGGRDESGKPYFYPNVSVSIGYWFDNEGVPSSNWDTFFTAKLFINGSLVDTKQVLAGGGPQTYSFFTHTFPDPGTYAVEVRGKNTKSLTVTIKNPPVEQKRATQ
;
A
#
# COMPACT_ATOMS: atom_id res chain seq x y z
N MET A 1 2.07 6.37 -31.03
CA MET A 1 0.70 6.59 -30.53
C MET A 1 0.81 7.33 -29.21
N SER A 2 -0.21 8.09 -28.80
CA SER A 2 -0.19 8.73 -27.48
C SER A 2 -0.62 7.71 -26.43
N PRO A 3 0.02 7.66 -25.25
CA PRO A 3 -0.41 6.78 -24.18
C PRO A 3 -1.87 7.05 -23.76
N SER A 4 -2.60 5.98 -23.47
CA SER A 4 -3.95 6.00 -22.91
C SER A 4 -3.86 5.81 -21.40
N TYR A 5 -4.51 6.68 -20.64
CA TYR A 5 -4.62 6.58 -19.18
C TYR A 5 -6.07 6.35 -18.81
N ARG A 6 -6.32 5.31 -18.02
CA ARG A 6 -7.65 4.99 -17.48
C ARG A 6 -7.57 4.76 -15.98
N GLU A 7 -8.68 4.95 -15.26
CA GLU A 7 -8.72 4.65 -13.83
C GLU A 7 -8.76 3.14 -13.59
N ALA A 8 -7.99 2.66 -12.62
CA ALA A 8 -7.88 1.24 -12.30
C ALA A 8 -9.12 0.73 -11.55
N THR A 9 -9.62 -0.45 -11.92
CA THR A 9 -10.62 -1.17 -11.11
C THR A 9 -9.88 -1.98 -10.04
N ILE A 10 -9.87 -1.49 -8.80
CA ILE A 10 -9.14 -2.08 -7.67
C ILE A 10 -9.92 -3.28 -7.10
N ASN A 11 -9.30 -4.45 -7.10
CA ASN A 11 -9.88 -5.69 -6.61
C ASN A 11 -9.67 -5.83 -5.09
N SER A 12 -8.43 -5.64 -4.64
CA SER A 12 -8.02 -5.78 -3.24
C SER A 12 -6.87 -4.84 -2.90
N VAL A 13 -6.70 -4.61 -1.60
CA VAL A 13 -5.62 -3.80 -1.02
C VAL A 13 -5.05 -4.49 0.20
N ASP A 14 -3.74 -4.37 0.40
CA ASP A 14 -3.00 -4.94 1.52
C ASP A 14 -1.92 -3.97 2.00
N ALA A 15 -1.46 -4.16 3.25
CA ALA A 15 -0.35 -3.41 3.81
C ALA A 15 0.70 -4.38 4.34
N ASN A 16 1.93 -4.22 3.87
CA ASN A 16 3.06 -5.07 4.20
C ASN A 16 4.30 -4.21 4.51
N PRO A 17 5.19 -4.63 5.42
CA PRO A 17 6.42 -3.89 5.66
C PRO A 17 7.32 -3.98 4.41
N THR A 18 7.90 -2.86 3.97
CA THR A 18 8.77 -2.85 2.78
C THR A 18 10.12 -3.51 3.06
N ALA A 19 10.61 -3.47 4.30
CA ALA A 19 11.86 -4.12 4.70
C ALA A 19 11.60 -5.57 5.14
N GLY A 20 12.23 -6.54 4.48
CA GLY A 20 12.16 -7.97 4.78
C GLY A 20 12.84 -8.41 6.09
N GLY A 21 12.98 -7.52 7.07
CA GLY A 21 13.52 -7.79 8.40
C GLY A 21 12.48 -7.49 9.47
N SER A 22 12.43 -8.32 10.51
CA SER A 22 11.50 -8.32 11.65
C SER A 22 11.43 -7.01 12.48
N THR A 23 11.98 -5.90 12.02
CA THR A 23 12.08 -4.62 12.73
C THR A 23 11.04 -3.59 12.32
N GLY A 24 10.22 -3.88 11.30
CA GLY A 24 9.24 -2.91 10.77
C GLY A 24 7.88 -2.86 11.48
N GLY A 25 7.57 -3.85 12.30
CA GLY A 25 6.24 -4.02 12.89
C GLY A 25 6.01 -5.41 13.47
N GLY A 26 4.75 -5.74 13.76
CA GLY A 26 4.33 -7.02 14.29
C GLY A 26 2.86 -7.33 13.95
N ARG A 27 2.31 -8.36 14.59
CA ARG A 27 0.87 -8.66 14.55
C ARG A 27 0.29 -8.55 15.94
N ASP A 28 -0.91 -8.00 16.07
CA ASP A 28 -1.64 -8.03 17.33
C ASP A 28 -2.19 -9.43 17.65
N GLU A 29 -2.82 -9.57 18.81
CA GLU A 29 -3.42 -10.83 19.27
C GLU A 29 -4.50 -11.38 18.32
N SER A 30 -5.08 -10.51 17.49
CA SER A 30 -6.06 -10.87 16.45
C SER A 30 -5.41 -11.17 15.10
N GLY A 31 -4.08 -11.17 15.02
CA GLY A 31 -3.32 -11.39 13.79
C GLY A 31 -3.29 -10.19 12.84
N LYS A 32 -3.82 -9.02 13.23
CA LYS A 32 -3.78 -7.81 12.39
C LYS A 32 -2.37 -7.19 12.43
N PRO A 33 -1.81 -6.82 11.27
CA PRO A 33 -0.51 -6.20 11.24
C PRO A 33 -0.53 -4.79 11.86
N TYR A 34 0.52 -4.46 12.58
CA TYR A 34 0.86 -3.10 12.98
C TYR A 34 2.31 -2.81 12.61
N PHE A 35 2.64 -1.54 12.43
CA PHE A 35 3.97 -1.08 12.03
C PHE A 35 4.53 -0.09 13.05
N TYR A 36 5.82 0.21 12.96
CA TYR A 36 6.46 1.24 13.79
C TYR A 36 6.62 2.56 13.01
N PRO A 37 6.70 3.71 13.73
CA PRO A 37 7.00 5.00 13.12
C PRO A 37 8.26 4.98 12.27
N ASN A 38 8.28 5.78 11.21
CA ASN A 38 9.41 5.95 10.30
C ASN A 38 9.84 4.66 9.56
N VAL A 39 8.99 3.63 9.57
CA VAL A 39 9.14 2.44 8.74
C VAL A 39 8.37 2.62 7.44
N SER A 40 9.00 2.30 6.32
CA SER A 40 8.32 2.24 5.03
C SER A 40 7.37 1.05 4.98
N VAL A 41 6.09 1.36 4.73
CA VAL A 41 5.01 0.40 4.54
C VAL A 41 4.65 0.37 3.05
N SER A 42 4.63 -0.82 2.49
CA SER A 42 4.11 -1.10 1.15
C SER A 42 2.60 -1.25 1.21
N ILE A 43 1.88 -0.33 0.57
CA ILE A 43 0.43 -0.43 0.36
C ILE A 43 0.20 -1.10 -0.98
N GLY A 44 0.04 -2.42 -0.95
CA GLY A 44 -0.22 -3.26 -2.12
C GLY A 44 -1.65 -3.15 -2.60
N TYR A 45 -1.84 -3.29 -3.91
CA TYR A 45 -3.15 -3.37 -4.53
C TYR A 45 -3.12 -4.22 -5.79
N TRP A 46 -4.18 -5.01 -5.96
CA TRP A 46 -4.47 -5.71 -7.21
C TRP A 46 -5.53 -4.93 -7.98
N PHE A 47 -5.33 -4.77 -9.29
CA PHE A 47 -6.32 -4.18 -10.17
C PHE A 47 -6.60 -5.09 -11.38
N ASP A 48 -7.83 -5.03 -11.88
CA ASP A 48 -8.27 -5.73 -13.08
C ASP A 48 -7.61 -5.12 -14.33
N ASN A 49 -7.02 -5.97 -15.17
CA ASN A 49 -6.42 -5.54 -16.44
C ASN A 49 -7.49 -5.22 -17.50
N GLU A 50 -8.77 -5.50 -17.24
CA GLU A 50 -9.91 -5.21 -18.12
C GLU A 50 -9.72 -5.82 -19.53
N GLY A 51 -9.03 -6.96 -19.62
CA GLY A 51 -8.70 -7.62 -20.87
C GLY A 51 -7.58 -6.96 -21.70
N VAL A 52 -6.91 -5.93 -21.17
CA VAL A 52 -5.74 -5.32 -21.82
C VAL A 52 -4.58 -6.32 -21.78
N PRO A 53 -4.02 -6.72 -22.94
CA PRO A 53 -2.90 -7.66 -22.98
C PRO A 53 -1.61 -6.98 -22.51
N SER A 54 -0.71 -7.76 -21.90
CA SER A 54 0.61 -7.26 -21.43
C SER A 54 1.54 -6.78 -22.54
N SER A 55 1.23 -7.08 -23.81
CA SER A 55 1.93 -6.53 -24.98
C SER A 55 1.52 -5.09 -25.30
N ASN A 56 0.48 -4.55 -24.66
CA ASN A 56 0.06 -3.16 -24.81
C ASN A 56 0.85 -2.27 -23.83
N TRP A 57 1.86 -1.59 -24.37
CA TRP A 57 2.73 -0.67 -23.65
C TRP A 57 2.25 0.79 -23.69
N ASP A 58 1.08 1.04 -24.29
CA ASP A 58 0.47 2.36 -24.41
C ASP A 58 -0.66 2.58 -23.38
N THR A 59 -1.17 1.54 -22.73
CA THR A 59 -2.33 1.65 -21.82
C THR A 59 -1.94 1.53 -20.35
N PHE A 60 -2.09 2.63 -19.63
CA PHE A 60 -1.78 2.74 -18.21
C PHE A 60 -3.05 2.81 -17.36
N PHE A 61 -3.01 2.10 -16.24
CA PHE A 61 -4.02 2.12 -15.19
C PHE A 61 -3.57 3.03 -14.06
N THR A 62 -4.43 3.98 -13.72
CA THR A 62 -4.17 5.00 -12.71
C THR A 62 -4.79 4.59 -11.38
N ALA A 63 -3.99 4.56 -10.33
CA ALA A 63 -4.41 4.40 -8.95
C ALA A 63 -3.88 5.57 -8.11
N LYS A 64 -4.66 6.00 -7.12
CA LYS A 64 -4.35 7.12 -6.23
C LYS A 64 -4.37 6.64 -4.79
N LEU A 65 -3.32 6.92 -4.04
CA LEU A 65 -3.24 6.62 -2.61
C LEU A 65 -3.75 7.81 -1.81
N PHE A 66 -4.70 7.55 -0.92
CA PHE A 66 -5.19 8.50 0.07
C PHE A 66 -4.92 8.00 1.48
N ILE A 67 -4.46 8.90 2.34
CA ILE A 67 -4.24 8.66 3.77
C ILE A 67 -5.05 9.68 4.56
N ASN A 68 -5.95 9.22 5.42
CA ASN A 68 -6.91 10.06 6.16
C ASN A 68 -7.66 11.05 5.25
N GLY A 69 -8.05 10.59 4.06
CA GLY A 69 -8.76 11.40 3.06
C GLY A 69 -7.90 12.37 2.25
N SER A 70 -6.60 12.48 2.53
CA SER A 70 -5.67 13.35 1.77
C SER A 70 -4.96 12.55 0.68
N LEU A 71 -4.88 13.10 -0.54
CA LEU A 71 -4.13 12.49 -1.64
C LEU A 71 -2.63 12.54 -1.31
N VAL A 72 -1.99 11.38 -1.27
CA VAL A 72 -0.57 11.24 -0.96
C VAL A 72 0.26 10.93 -2.20
N ASP A 73 -0.23 10.03 -3.06
CA ASP A 73 0.52 9.62 -4.25
C ASP A 73 -0.42 9.18 -5.38
N THR A 74 0.07 9.20 -6.61
CA THR A 74 -0.62 8.71 -7.81
C THR A 74 0.34 7.86 -8.64
N LYS A 75 -0.07 6.64 -8.95
CA LYS A 75 0.69 5.71 -9.81
C LYS A 75 -0.05 5.39 -11.09
N GLN A 76 0.72 5.27 -12.15
CA GLN A 76 0.29 4.84 -13.46
C GLN A 76 1.05 3.56 -13.81
N VAL A 77 0.34 2.46 -14.02
CA VAL A 77 0.92 1.11 -14.13
C VAL A 77 0.40 0.46 -15.40
N LEU A 78 1.29 -0.17 -16.17
CA LEU A 78 0.90 -0.98 -17.32
C LEU A 78 0.23 -2.28 -16.87
N ALA A 79 -0.65 -2.84 -17.71
CA ALA A 79 -1.15 -4.19 -17.48
C ALA A 79 0.00 -5.20 -17.55
N GLY A 80 0.15 -5.97 -16.47
CA GLY A 80 0.98 -7.16 -16.43
C GLY A 80 0.33 -8.34 -17.15
N GLY A 81 0.96 -9.51 -17.05
CA GLY A 81 0.43 -10.75 -17.61
C GLY A 81 -0.80 -11.26 -16.85
N GLY A 82 -1.80 -11.74 -17.59
CA GLY A 82 -3.00 -12.35 -17.01
C GLY A 82 -4.15 -11.35 -16.75
N PRO A 83 -5.16 -11.76 -15.95
CA PRO A 83 -6.39 -10.97 -15.78
C PRO A 83 -6.24 -9.79 -14.80
N GLN A 84 -5.19 -9.76 -13.99
CA GLN A 84 -4.98 -8.71 -12.99
C GLN A 84 -3.50 -8.43 -12.77
N THR A 85 -3.20 -7.23 -12.31
CA THR A 85 -1.84 -6.77 -12.02
C THR A 85 -1.73 -6.32 -10.58
N TYR A 86 -0.61 -6.68 -9.95
CA TYR A 86 -0.23 -6.17 -8.64
C TYR A 86 0.70 -4.99 -8.77
N SER A 87 0.45 -3.96 -7.97
CA SER A 87 1.38 -2.86 -7.75
C SER A 87 1.27 -2.40 -6.30
N PHE A 88 2.17 -1.54 -5.86
CA PHE A 88 2.16 -1.04 -4.49
C PHE A 88 2.64 0.40 -4.44
N PHE A 89 2.15 1.14 -3.45
CA PHE A 89 2.71 2.41 -3.02
C PHE A 89 3.66 2.17 -1.86
N THR A 90 4.65 3.04 -1.68
CA THR A 90 5.50 3.03 -0.50
C THR A 90 5.21 4.31 0.27
N HIS A 91 4.81 4.17 1.53
CA HIS A 91 4.53 5.31 2.40
C HIS A 91 5.14 5.08 3.78
N THR A 92 5.65 6.15 4.37
CA THR A 92 6.26 6.12 5.70
C THR A 92 5.40 6.94 6.65
N PHE A 93 4.98 6.35 7.75
CA PHE A 93 4.15 6.99 8.75
C PHE A 93 5.03 7.52 9.89
N PRO A 94 5.12 8.84 10.12
CA PRO A 94 6.06 9.41 11.10
C PRO A 94 5.56 9.30 12.54
N ASP A 95 4.24 9.25 12.75
CA ASP A 95 3.64 9.29 14.08
C ASP A 95 2.91 7.97 14.39
N PRO A 96 2.86 7.56 15.67
CA PRO A 96 2.00 6.47 16.10
C PRO A 96 0.52 6.88 15.98
N GLY A 97 -0.33 5.93 15.57
CA GLY A 97 -1.74 6.18 15.36
C GLY A 97 -2.38 5.19 14.40
N THR A 98 -3.69 5.34 14.21
CA THR A 98 -4.45 4.56 13.25
C THR A 98 -4.74 5.42 12.03
N TYR A 99 -4.37 4.93 10.85
CA TYR A 99 -4.51 5.62 9.58
C TYR A 99 -5.54 4.92 8.71
N ALA A 100 -6.50 5.68 8.19
CA ALA A 100 -7.40 5.22 7.14
C ALA A 100 -6.66 5.33 5.81
N VAL A 101 -6.38 4.18 5.19
CA VAL A 101 -5.68 4.11 3.91
C VAL A 101 -6.66 3.69 2.83
N GLU A 102 -6.70 4.43 1.74
CA GLU A 102 -7.59 4.17 0.62
C GLU A 102 -6.80 4.17 -0.69
N VAL A 103 -7.03 3.15 -1.51
CA VAL A 103 -6.58 3.14 -2.90
C VAL A 103 -7.81 3.41 -3.76
N ARG A 104 -7.75 4.50 -4.53
CA ARG A 104 -8.84 5.00 -5.37
C ARG A 104 -8.45 4.93 -6.85
N GLY A 105 -9.27 4.27 -7.63
CA GLY A 105 -9.29 4.34 -9.09
C GLY A 105 -10.73 4.53 -9.53
N LYS A 106 -11.24 3.64 -10.39
CA LYS A 106 -12.65 3.62 -10.79
C LYS A 106 -13.57 3.31 -9.61
N ASN A 107 -13.06 2.55 -8.65
CA ASN A 107 -13.67 2.24 -7.37
C ASN A 107 -12.67 2.53 -6.22
N THR A 108 -13.16 2.46 -4.99
CA THR A 108 -12.36 2.70 -3.78
C THR A 108 -12.26 1.42 -2.95
N LYS A 109 -11.05 1.10 -2.52
CA LYS A 109 -10.79 0.06 -1.52
C LYS A 109 -10.04 0.67 -0.34
N SER A 110 -10.49 0.36 0.87
CA SER A 110 -9.93 0.90 2.10
C SER A 110 -9.37 -0.21 2.99
N LEU A 111 -8.34 0.14 3.75
CA LEU A 111 -7.79 -0.66 4.83
C LEU A 111 -7.36 0.24 5.99
N THR A 112 -7.19 -0.35 7.16
CA THR A 112 -6.73 0.35 8.36
C THR A 112 -5.29 -0.02 8.64
N VAL A 113 -4.41 0.98 8.70
CA VAL A 113 -3.00 0.79 9.07
C VAL A 113 -2.80 1.29 10.49
N THR A 114 -2.30 0.41 11.37
CA THR A 114 -1.98 0.77 12.75
C THR A 114 -0.49 0.97 12.91
N ILE A 115 -0.08 2.14 13.37
CA ILE A 115 1.29 2.45 13.75
C ILE A 115 1.36 2.51 15.28
N LYS A 116 2.20 1.68 15.88
CA LYS A 116 2.41 1.64 17.33
C LYS A 116 3.81 2.13 17.62
N ASN A 117 4.07 2.69 18.79
CA ASN A 117 5.45 2.89 19.20
C ASN A 117 6.13 1.53 19.36
N PRO A 118 7.42 1.40 18.99
CA PRO A 118 8.19 0.22 19.37
C PRO A 118 8.09 0.05 20.89
N PRO A 119 8.01 -1.20 21.39
CA PRO A 119 8.19 -1.41 22.81
C PRO A 119 9.51 -0.73 23.17
N VAL A 120 9.45 0.24 24.09
CA VAL A 120 10.67 0.82 24.63
C VAL A 120 11.38 -0.38 25.23
N GLU A 121 12.45 -0.84 24.57
CA GLU A 121 13.41 -1.67 25.23
C GLU A 121 13.92 -0.76 26.34
N GLN A 122 13.31 -0.86 27.52
CA GLN A 122 13.90 -0.35 28.73
C GLN A 122 15.26 -1.03 28.72
N LYS A 123 16.28 -0.30 28.24
CA LYS A 123 17.66 -0.64 28.50
C LYS A 123 17.64 -1.04 29.95
N ARG A 124 17.88 -2.32 30.20
CA ARG A 124 18.10 -2.83 31.54
C ARG A 124 19.03 -1.79 32.16
N ALA A 125 18.52 -1.05 33.14
CA ALA A 125 19.36 -0.44 34.12
C ALA A 125 19.92 -1.62 34.92
N THR A 126 20.87 -2.33 34.30
CA THR A 126 21.79 -3.20 35.01
C THR A 126 22.60 -2.26 35.89
N GLN A 127 22.22 -2.28 37.16
CA GLN A 127 23.03 -2.08 38.38
C GLN A 127 23.99 -0.90 38.41
#